data_AF-A0A0S8HXH6-F1
#
_entry.id   AF-A0A0S8HXH6-F1
#
_cell.length_a   1.000
_cell.length_b   1.000
_cell.length_c   1.000
_cell.angle_alpha   90.00
_cell.angle_beta   90.00
_cell.angle_gamma   90.00
#
_symmetry.space_group_name_H-M   'P 1'
#
loop_
_entity.id
_entity.type
_entity.pdbx_description
1 polymer ?
#
loop_
_entity_poly.entity_id
_entity_poly.type
_entity_poly.pdbx_seq_one_letter_code
_entity_poly.pdbx_strand_id
1 'polypeptide(L)' 'MASSLENRLDMLAHEIKKIKKEAILQRLKKTAATVHASRRWKTLGSKISRKWDNISATEEIARQRDKNL' A
#
# COMPACT_ATOMS: atom_id res chain seq x y z
N MET A 1 24.04 -9.99 44.24
CA MET A 1 22.90 -9.04 44.06
C MET A 1 23.11 -8.09 42.88
N ALA A 2 24.31 -7.52 42.66
CA ALA A 2 24.59 -6.64 41.52
C ALA A 2 24.40 -7.32 40.13
N SER A 3 24.88 -8.56 39.99
CA SER A 3 24.78 -9.33 38.74
C SER A 3 23.35 -9.64 38.28
N SER A 4 22.39 -9.72 39.21
CA SER A 4 20.97 -9.97 38.86
C SER A 4 20.31 -8.74 38.24
N LEU A 5 20.64 -7.55 38.76
CA LEU A 5 20.09 -6.30 38.25
C LEU A 5 20.70 -5.94 36.89
N GLU A 6 22.01 -6.07 36.76
CA GLU A 6 22.72 -5.85 35.48
C GLU A 6 22.22 -6.78 34.38
N ASN A 7 22.06 -8.07 34.67
CA ASN A 7 21.49 -9.02 33.71
C ASN A 7 20.05 -8.66 33.30
N ARG A 8 19.23 -8.17 34.25
CA ARG A 8 17.86 -7.72 33.93
C ARG A 8 17.87 -6.45 33.07
N LEU A 9 18.79 -5.53 33.31
CA LEU A 9 18.97 -4.33 32.49
C LEU A 9 19.40 -4.69 31.06
N ASP A 10 20.33 -5.63 30.90
CA ASP A 10 20.77 -6.10 29.59
C ASP A 10 19.64 -6.83 28.84
N MET A 11 18.86 -7.67 29.53
CA MET A 11 17.68 -8.30 28.95
C MET A 11 16.65 -7.27 28.48
N LEU A 12 16.36 -6.24 29.29
CA LEU A 12 15.44 -5.17 28.92
C LEU A 12 15.98 -4.35 27.74
N ALA A 13 17.29 -4.04 27.71
CA ALA A 13 17.91 -3.34 26.58
C ALA A 13 17.79 -4.16 25.28
N HIS A 14 17.96 -5.48 25.37
CA HIS A 14 17.77 -6.39 24.24
C HIS A 14 16.31 -6.41 23.75
N GLU A 15 15.35 -6.51 24.65
CA GLU A 15 13.91 -6.48 24.32
C GLU A 15 13.51 -5.16 23.66
N ILE A 16 13.96 -4.02 24.19
CA ILE A 16 13.72 -2.70 23.59
C ILE A 16 14.26 -2.66 22.16
N LYS A 17 15.47 -3.19 21.93
CA LYS A 17 16.06 -3.25 20.58
C LYS A 17 15.24 -4.12 19.63
N LYS A 18 14.72 -5.25 20.12
CA LYS A 18 13.86 -6.16 19.35
C LYS A 18 12.53 -5.49 18.99
N ILE A 19 11.86 -4.85 19.96
CA ILE A 19 10.61 -4.11 19.74
C ILE A 19 10.82 -3.00 18.70
N LYS A 20 11.92 -2.23 18.81
CA LYS A 20 12.24 -1.19 17.83
C LYS A 20 12.41 -1.76 16.42
N LYS A 21 13.09 -2.90 16.27
CA LYS A 21 13.27 -3.57 14.97
C LYS A 21 11.94 -4.03 14.39
N GLU A 22 11.09 -4.65 15.19
CA GLU A 22 9.76 -5.10 14.78
C GLU A 22 8.85 -3.94 14.37
N ALA A 23 8.87 -2.83 15.11
CA ALA A 23 8.11 -1.62 14.77
C ALA A 23 8.53 -1.02 13.41
N ILE A 24 9.84 -0.98 13.12
CA ILE A 24 10.36 -0.55 11.81
C ILE A 24 9.87 -1.50 10.71
N LEU A 25 9.97 -2.82 10.91
CA LEU A 25 9.51 -3.81 9.94
C LEU A 25 8.00 -3.69 9.66
N GLN A 26 7.18 -3.49 10.69
CA GLN A 26 5.74 -3.29 10.53
C GLN A 26 5.42 -2.02 9.74
N ARG A 27 6.13 -0.91 10.00
CA ARG A 27 5.99 0.32 9.22
C ARG A 27 6.34 0.10 7.75
N LEU A 28 7.46 -0.56 7.46
CA LEU A 28 7.87 -0.87 6.09
C LEU A 28 6.84 -1.74 5.36
N LYS A 29 6.28 -2.76 6.03
CA LYS A 29 5.22 -3.61 5.46
C LYS A 29 3.96 -2.81 5.11
N LYS A 30 3.52 -1.91 6.00
CA LYS A 30 2.38 -1.03 5.73
C LYS A 30 2.65 -0.13 4.52
N THR A 31 3.82 0.50 4.46
CA THR A 31 4.22 1.35 3.33
C THR A 31 4.27 0.55 2.02
N ALA A 32 4.84 -0.65 2.02
CA ALA A 32 4.92 -1.49 0.82
C ALA A 32 3.52 -1.84 0.29
N ALA A 33 2.59 -2.24 1.16
CA ALA A 33 1.22 -2.55 0.76
C ALA A 33 0.52 -1.34 0.12
N THR A 34 0.66 -0.15 0.71
CA THR A 34 0.10 1.10 0.16
C THR A 34 0.71 1.45 -1.20
N VAL A 35 2.03 1.30 -1.35
CA VAL A 35 2.72 1.56 -2.63
C VAL A 35 2.25 0.60 -3.71
N HIS A 36 2.09 -0.69 -3.40
CA HIS A 36 1.57 -1.67 -4.36
C HIS A 36 0.13 -1.36 -4.78
N ALA A 37 -0.75 -1.00 -3.83
CA ALA A 37 -2.12 -0.59 -4.14
C ALA A 37 -2.15 0.65 -5.03
N SER A 38 -1.37 1.69 -4.69
CA SER A 38 -1.27 2.92 -5.47
C SER A 38 -0.80 2.64 -6.91
N ARG A 39 0.24 1.82 -7.08
CA ARG A 39 0.73 1.43 -8.41
C ARG A 39 -0.34 0.70 -9.22
N ARG A 40 -1.07 -0.23 -8.61
CA ARG A 40 -2.18 -0.94 -9.27
C ARG A 40 -3.26 0.02 -9.74
N TRP A 41 -3.68 0.95 -8.89
CA TRP A 41 -4.69 1.95 -9.25
C TRP A 41 -4.22 2.87 -10.37
N LYS A 42 -2.96 3.34 -10.34
CA LYS A 42 -2.38 4.12 -11.45
C LYS A 42 -2.38 3.33 -12.76
N THR A 43 -1.95 2.08 -12.74
CA THR A 43 -1.94 1.23 -13.94
C THR A 43 -3.35 0.99 -14.48
N LEU A 44 -4.32 0.73 -13.60
CA LEU A 44 -5.72 0.56 -14.00
C LEU A 44 -6.27 1.86 -14.61
N GLY A 45 -6.04 3.00 -13.97
CA GLY A 45 -6.43 4.31 -14.48
C GLY A 45 -5.88 4.56 -15.88
N SER A 46 -4.57 4.38 -16.08
CA SER A 46 -3.95 4.54 -17.40
C SER A 46 -4.48 3.56 -18.46
N LYS A 47 -4.93 2.37 -18.07
CA LYS A 47 -5.54 1.40 -18.98
C LYS A 47 -6.96 1.81 -19.37
N ILE A 48 -7.73 2.32 -18.40
CA ILE A 48 -9.07 2.84 -18.63
C ILE A 48 -8.97 4.08 -19.51
N SER A 49 -8.19 5.11 -19.13
CA SER A 49 -8.00 6.32 -19.94
C SER A 49 -7.66 5.98 -21.40
N ARG A 50 -6.69 5.10 -21.65
CA ARG A 50 -6.35 4.67 -23.02
C ARG A 50 -7.50 4.01 -23.79
N LYS A 51 -8.42 3.32 -23.12
CA LYS A 51 -9.62 2.78 -23.78
C LYS A 51 -10.62 3.87 -24.14
N TRP A 52 -10.67 4.94 -23.36
CA TRP A 52 -11.56 6.09 -23.58
C TRP A 52 -10.96 7.12 -24.54
N ASP A 53 -9.63 7.24 -24.64
CA ASP A 53 -8.94 8.19 -25.53
C ASP A 53 -9.30 7.98 -27.02
N ASN A 54 -9.68 6.76 -27.40
CA ASN A 54 -10.04 6.39 -28.77
C ASN A 54 -11.56 6.34 -29.02
N ILE A 55 -12.40 6.74 -28.07
CA ILE A 55 -13.86 6.75 -28.22
C ILE A 55 -14.31 8.21 -28.21
N SER A 56 -14.91 8.67 -29.32
CA SER A 56 -15.54 9.99 -29.34
C SER A 56 -16.69 10.02 -28.33
N ALA A 57 -16.76 11.08 -27.51
CA ALA A 57 -17.84 11.25 -26.54
C ALA A 57 -19.23 11.16 -27.20
N THR A 58 -19.36 11.66 -28.44
CA THR A 58 -20.61 11.60 -29.21
C THR A 58 -20.96 10.18 -29.67
N GLU A 59 -19.96 9.36 -30.03
CA GLU A 59 -20.18 7.96 -30.41
C GLU A 59 -20.55 7.08 -29.22
N GLU A 60 -19.95 7.31 -28.05
CA GLU A 60 -20.33 6.57 -26.84
C GLU A 60 -21.75 6.93 -26.39
N ILE A 61 -22.12 8.22 -26.44
CA ILE A 61 -23.48 8.66 -26.15
C ILE A 61 -24.48 8.00 -27.11
N ALA A 62 -24.17 7.92 -28.41
CA ALA A 62 -25.00 7.23 -29.38
C ALA A 62 -25.14 5.73 -29.05
N ARG A 63 -24.04 5.02 -28.80
CA ARG A 63 -24.07 3.58 -28.43
C ARG A 63 -24.88 3.30 -27.16
N GLN A 64 -24.79 4.16 -26.16
CA GLN A 64 -25.54 4.00 -24.91
C GLN A 64 -27.03 4.27 -25.10
N ARG A 65 -27.38 5.19 -26.00
CA ARG A 65 -28.78 5.48 -26.36
C ARG A 65 -29.41 4.33 -27.14
N ASP A 66 -28.66 3.75 -28.07
CA ASP A 66 -29.09 2.61 -28.89
C ASP A 66 -29.18 1.30 -28.09
N LYS A 67 -28.41 1.14 -27.00
CA LYS A 67 -28.50 -0.02 -26.10
C LYS A 67 -29.74 -0.04 -25.20
N ASN A 68 -30.37 1.12 -25.00
CA ASN A 68 -31.53 1.29 -24.13
C ASN A 68 -32.84 1.44 -24.92
N LEU A 69 -32.79 1.22 -26.25
CA LEU A 69 -33.91 1.08 -27.17
C LEU A 69 -34.09 -0.40 -27.55
#